data_AF-A0A5B7E4D0-F1
#
_entry.id   AF-A0A5B7E4D0-F1
#
_cell.length_a   1.000
_cell.length_b   1.000
_cell.length_c   1.000
_cell.angle_alpha   90.00
_cell.angle_beta   90.00
_cell.angle_gamma   90.00
#
_symmetry.space_group_name_H-M   'P 1'
#
loop_
_entity.id
_entity.type
_entity.pdbx_description
1 polymer ?
#
loop_
_entity_poly.entity_id
_entity_poly.type
_entity_poly.pdbx_seq_one_letter_code
_entity_poly.pdbx_strand_id
1 'polypeptide(L)'
;MLTRREVVVEKPFQDRRYENHRRKVYVMSALPRIDTGPPVEYPHLVVKLKKLRLEKDRQGKICEDNLKLAHRMAIIMRTKRLDNINMAPKGPFERRSKSMGIRDRRREDEPSWSEGGSLLQQVTTEAERCIRPPPPGRMVQVRV
;
A
#
# COMPACT_ATOMS: atom_id res chain seq x y z
N MET A 1 -38.22 23.55 62.23
CA MET A 1 -37.17 24.55 62.50
C MET A 1 -36.07 23.85 63.27
N LEU A 2 -34.82 23.90 62.82
CA LEU A 2 -33.71 23.28 63.57
C LEU A 2 -33.55 23.98 64.93
N THR A 3 -33.20 23.21 65.94
CA THR A 3 -32.98 23.75 67.28
C THR A 3 -31.67 24.55 67.34
N ARG A 4 -31.58 25.51 68.28
CA ARG A 4 -30.40 26.36 68.44
C ARG A 4 -29.11 25.55 68.69
N ARG A 5 -29.23 24.38 69.33
CA ARG A 5 -28.12 23.44 69.57
C ARG A 5 -27.64 22.80 68.27
N GLU A 6 -28.54 22.32 67.43
CA GLU A 6 -28.22 21.75 66.12
C GLU A 6 -27.49 22.76 65.23
N VAL A 7 -27.94 24.03 65.24
CA VAL A 7 -27.32 25.08 64.41
C VAL A 7 -25.93 25.48 64.91
N VAL A 8 -25.73 25.59 66.22
CA VAL A 8 -24.48 26.13 66.79
C VAL A 8 -23.42 25.05 67.00
N VAL A 9 -23.82 23.83 67.34
CA VAL A 9 -22.89 22.77 67.73
C VAL A 9 -22.72 21.73 66.62
N GLU A 10 -23.83 21.24 66.07
CA GLU A 10 -23.80 20.07 65.18
C GLU A 10 -23.48 20.46 63.74
N LYS A 11 -24.14 21.49 63.20
CA LYS A 11 -23.91 21.98 61.82
C LYS A 11 -22.45 22.29 61.51
N PRO A 12 -21.74 23.16 62.26
CA PRO A 12 -20.37 23.52 61.89
C PRO A 12 -19.42 22.32 61.94
N PHE A 13 -19.70 21.35 62.81
CA PHE A 13 -18.93 20.11 62.84
C PHE A 13 -19.22 19.22 61.61
N GLN A 14 -20.49 19.08 61.22
CA GLN A 14 -20.90 18.33 60.04
C GLN A 14 -20.35 18.97 58.74
N ASP A 15 -20.45 20.28 58.62
CA ASP A 15 -19.97 21.04 57.46
C ASP A 15 -18.45 20.86 57.29
N ARG A 16 -17.68 21.01 58.37
CA ARG A 16 -16.23 20.81 58.35
C ARG A 16 -15.85 19.36 58.03
N ARG A 17 -16.64 18.38 58.48
CA ARG A 17 -16.43 16.95 58.16
C ARG A 17 -16.72 16.67 56.68
N TYR A 18 -17.78 17.28 56.15
CA TYR A 18 -18.16 17.20 54.74
C TYR A 18 -17.11 17.84 53.82
N GLU A 19 -16.64 19.05 54.15
CA GLU A 19 -15.57 19.72 53.42
C GLU A 19 -14.28 18.89 53.40
N ASN A 20 -13.88 18.32 54.55
CA ASN A 20 -12.71 17.46 54.61
C ASN A 20 -12.88 16.18 53.80
N HIS A 21 -14.07 15.57 53.79
CA HIS A 21 -14.37 14.42 52.95
C HIS A 21 -14.27 14.79 51.47
N ARG A 22 -14.90 15.89 51.04
CA ARG A 22 -14.81 16.36 49.66
C ARG A 22 -13.38 16.68 49.26
N ARG A 23 -12.60 17.37 50.11
CA ARG A 23 -11.18 17.60 49.84
C ARG A 23 -10.42 16.29 49.64
N LYS A 24 -10.66 15.26 50.45
CA LYS A 24 -10.03 13.94 50.23
C LYS A 24 -10.45 13.31 48.91
N VAL A 25 -11.73 13.38 48.56
CA VAL A 25 -12.26 12.84 47.29
C VAL A 25 -11.67 13.56 46.07
N TYR A 26 -11.62 14.90 46.09
CA TYR A 26 -11.14 15.72 44.96
C TYR A 26 -9.61 15.83 44.87
N VAL A 27 -8.92 16.06 45.99
CA VAL A 27 -7.47 16.33 46.02
C VAL A 27 -6.64 15.04 45.96
N MET A 28 -7.12 13.94 46.55
CA MET A 28 -6.40 12.66 46.56
C MET A 28 -6.89 11.71 45.45
N SER A 29 -7.54 12.25 44.41
CA SER A 29 -8.01 11.52 43.23
C SER A 29 -8.71 10.22 43.61
N ALA A 30 -9.81 10.29 44.36
CA ALA A 30 -10.60 9.08 44.63
C ALA A 30 -11.12 8.54 43.29
N LEU A 31 -10.46 7.50 42.77
CA LEU A 31 -10.89 6.81 41.55
C LEU A 31 -12.16 6.00 41.84
N PRO A 32 -13.04 5.83 40.86
CA PRO A 32 -14.16 4.91 40.99
C PRO A 32 -13.63 3.50 41.32
N ARG A 33 -14.37 2.78 42.17
CA ARG A 33 -13.99 1.41 42.58
C ARG A 33 -13.92 0.44 41.40
N ILE A 34 -14.66 0.73 40.33
CA ILE A 34 -14.69 -0.05 39.11
C ILE A 34 -14.28 0.88 37.98
N ASP A 35 -13.15 0.57 37.37
CA ASP A 35 -12.77 1.20 36.11
C ASP A 35 -13.67 0.64 34.99
N THR A 36 -14.29 1.55 34.24
CA THR A 36 -15.13 1.24 33.07
C THR A 36 -14.51 1.80 31.79
N GLY A 37 -13.28 2.31 31.87
CA GLY A 37 -12.53 2.81 30.74
C GLY A 37 -12.18 1.72 29.73
N PRO A 38 -12.00 2.08 28.46
CA PRO A 38 -11.46 1.16 27.48
C PRO A 38 -10.03 0.76 27.87
N PRO A 39 -9.63 -0.51 27.64
CA PRO A 39 -8.27 -0.96 27.89
C PRO A 39 -7.28 -0.21 27.00
N VAL A 40 -6.02 -0.15 27.46
CA VAL A 40 -4.94 0.52 26.72
C VAL A 40 -4.73 -0.15 25.36
N GLU A 41 -4.82 0.65 24.29
CA GLU A 41 -4.53 0.19 22.95
C GLU A 41 -3.02 0.05 22.75
N TYR A 42 -2.58 -1.17 22.44
CA TYR A 42 -1.18 -1.41 22.11
C TYR A 42 -0.96 -1.30 20.60
N PRO A 43 0.04 -0.51 20.13
CA PRO A 43 0.30 -0.31 18.70
C PRO A 43 0.52 -1.61 17.90
N HIS A 44 1.08 -2.64 18.55
CA HIS A 44 1.33 -3.94 17.94
C HIS A 44 0.06 -4.79 17.72
N LEU A 45 -1.05 -4.47 18.40
CA LEU A 45 -2.36 -5.08 18.17
C LEU A 45 -3.05 -4.45 16.96
N VAL A 46 -2.87 -3.13 16.78
CA VAL A 46 -3.46 -2.36 15.68
C VAL A 46 -2.70 -2.58 14.37
N VAL A 47 -1.36 -2.63 14.43
CA VAL A 47 -0.52 -2.66 13.22
C VAL A 47 0.37 -3.91 13.15
N LYS A 48 0.14 -4.72 12.12
CA LYS A 48 0.96 -5.91 11.80
C LYS A 48 2.18 -5.53 10.95
N LEU A 49 3.21 -4.98 11.57
CA LEU A 49 4.43 -4.49 10.89
C LEU A 49 5.11 -5.55 10.00
N LYS A 50 5.18 -6.81 10.45
CA LYS A 50 5.74 -7.91 9.65
C LYS A 50 4.96 -8.16 8.36
N LYS A 51 3.63 -8.09 8.41
CA LYS A 51 2.76 -8.26 7.24
C LYS A 51 3.00 -7.12 6.24
N LEU A 52 3.07 -5.88 6.72
CA LEU A 52 3.36 -4.71 5.88
C LEU A 52 4.73 -4.81 5.20
N ARG A 53 5.75 -5.28 5.94
CA ARG A 53 7.08 -5.49 5.38
C ARG A 53 7.07 -6.52 4.25
N LEU A 54 6.46 -7.68 4.48
CA LEU A 54 6.38 -8.75 3.48
C LEU A 54 5.63 -8.31 2.22
N GLU A 55 4.55 -7.54 2.38
CA GLU A 55 3.80 -7.00 1.24
C GLU A 55 4.65 -6.05 0.40
N LYS A 56 5.42 -5.16 1.05
CA LYS A 56 6.36 -4.27 0.35
C LYS A 56 7.45 -5.05 -0.38
N ASP A 57 8.02 -6.07 0.25
CA ASP A 57 9.04 -6.91 -0.38
C ASP A 57 8.46 -7.71 -1.58
N ARG A 58 7.21 -8.20 -1.48
CA ARG A 58 6.51 -8.85 -2.60
C ARG A 58 6.28 -7.88 -3.77
N GLN A 59 5.80 -6.68 -3.48
CA GLN A 59 5.58 -5.64 -4.49
C GLN A 59 6.88 -5.24 -5.19
N GLY A 60 7.99 -5.13 -4.45
CA GLY A 60 9.32 -4.88 -5.01
C GLY A 60 9.73 -5.93 -6.04
N LYS A 61 9.60 -7.21 -5.70
CA LYS A 61 9.90 -8.32 -6.63
C LYS A 61 9.07 -8.26 -7.90
N ILE A 62 7.76 -8.03 -7.77
CA ILE A 62 6.84 -7.90 -8.93
C ILE A 62 7.30 -6.76 -9.84
N CYS A 63 7.68 -5.61 -9.28
CA CYS A 63 8.14 -4.48 -10.07
C CYS A 63 9.45 -4.77 -10.82
N GLU A 64 10.42 -5.41 -10.16
CA GLU A 64 11.67 -5.82 -10.81
C GLU A 64 11.41 -6.79 -11.97
N ASP A 65 10.53 -7.77 -11.78
CA ASP A 65 10.23 -8.75 -12.81
C ASP A 65 9.45 -8.14 -13.98
N ASN A 66 8.53 -7.21 -13.71
CA ASN A 66 7.83 -6.44 -14.74
C ASN A 66 8.80 -5.58 -15.57
N LEU A 67 9.78 -4.94 -14.95
CA LEU A 67 10.81 -4.18 -15.65
C LEU A 67 11.68 -5.08 -16.55
N LYS A 68 12.10 -6.24 -16.04
CA LYS A 68 12.85 -7.23 -16.84
C LYS A 68 12.03 -7.71 -18.04
N LEU A 69 10.74 -7.97 -17.84
CA LEU A 69 9.84 -8.38 -18.91
C LEU A 69 9.69 -7.28 -19.97
N ALA A 70 9.41 -6.04 -19.55
CA ALA A 70 9.29 -4.91 -20.45
C ALA A 70 10.55 -4.69 -21.28
N HIS A 71 11.73 -4.82 -20.67
CA HIS A 71 13.01 -4.73 -21.36
C HIS A 71 13.17 -5.82 -22.43
N ARG A 72 12.89 -7.08 -22.08
CA ARG A 72 12.95 -8.21 -23.03
C ARG A 72 11.94 -8.03 -24.17
N MET A 73 10.73 -7.59 -23.87
CA MET A 73 9.71 -7.31 -24.88
C MET A 73 10.16 -6.20 -25.84
N ALA A 74 10.73 -5.12 -25.32
CA ALA A 74 11.27 -4.04 -26.16
C ALA A 74 12.37 -4.55 -27.10
N ILE A 75 13.23 -5.47 -26.66
CA ILE A 75 14.25 -6.09 -27.53
C ILE A 75 13.56 -6.91 -28.63
N ILE A 76 12.65 -7.82 -28.26
CA ILE A 76 11.93 -8.69 -29.21
C ILE A 76 11.17 -7.86 -30.25
N MET A 77 10.48 -6.81 -29.82
CA MET A 77 9.70 -5.93 -30.68
C MET A 77 10.59 -5.11 -31.63
N ARG A 78 11.81 -4.72 -31.21
CA ARG A 78 12.78 -4.04 -32.09
C ARG A 78 13.41 -4.99 -33.11
N THR A 79 13.63 -6.25 -32.74
CA THR A 79 14.20 -7.25 -33.64
C THR A 79 13.13 -7.78 -34.60
N LYS A 80 12.99 -7.17 -35.78
CA LYS A 80 12.11 -7.66 -36.87
C LYS A 80 12.65 -8.91 -37.59
N ARG A 81 13.86 -9.37 -37.25
CA ARG A 81 14.54 -10.50 -37.92
C ARG A 81 14.51 -11.74 -37.04
N LEU A 82 13.94 -12.81 -37.60
CA LEU A 82 14.12 -14.18 -37.17
C LEU A 82 15.46 -14.66 -37.77
N ASP A 83 16.51 -14.81 -36.96
CA ASP A 83 17.84 -15.28 -37.41
C ASP A 83 17.84 -16.72 -37.94
N ASN A 84 16.69 -17.39 -37.89
CA ASN A 84 16.39 -18.68 -38.51
C ASN A 84 16.27 -18.56 -40.03
N ILE A 85 17.34 -18.11 -40.68
CA ILE A 85 17.68 -18.53 -42.03
C ILE A 85 18.16 -19.98 -41.92
N ASN A 86 17.26 -20.93 -42.18
CA ASN A 86 17.67 -22.29 -42.55
C ASN A 86 18.50 -22.19 -43.84
N MET A 87 19.80 -21.95 -43.71
CA MET A 87 20.81 -22.02 -44.78
C MET A 87 21.11 -23.47 -45.18
N ALA A 88 20.09 -24.33 -45.21
CA ALA A 88 20.24 -25.62 -45.89
C ALA A 88 20.35 -25.32 -47.40
N PRO A 89 21.35 -25.85 -48.12
CA PRO A 89 21.45 -25.69 -49.55
C PRO A 89 20.19 -26.31 -50.18
N LYS A 90 19.33 -25.48 -50.76
CA LYS A 90 18.11 -25.94 -51.44
C LYS A 90 18.53 -26.93 -52.53
N GLY A 91 18.04 -28.17 -52.43
CA GLY A 91 18.37 -29.22 -53.38
C GLY A 91 17.87 -28.89 -54.79
N PRO A 92 18.37 -29.59 -55.83
CA PRO A 92 18.03 -29.30 -57.23
C PRO A 92 16.53 -29.33 -57.56
N PHE A 93 15.72 -29.98 -56.71
CA PHE A 93 14.29 -30.21 -56.90
C PHE A 93 13.40 -29.00 -56.52
N GLU A 94 13.90 -28.05 -55.71
CA GLU A 94 13.14 -26.87 -55.27
C GLU A 94 12.93 -25.80 -56.36
N ARG A 95 13.58 -25.94 -57.52
CA ARG A 95 13.49 -24.96 -58.62
C ARG A 95 12.18 -25.02 -59.41
N ARG A 96 11.32 -26.03 -59.16
CA ARG A 96 10.09 -26.27 -59.95
C ARG A 96 8.80 -25.87 -59.24
N SER A 97 8.83 -25.53 -57.96
CA SER A 97 7.71 -24.88 -57.28
C SER A 97 7.66 -23.41 -57.68
N LYS A 98 7.17 -23.18 -58.89
CA LYS A 98 6.68 -21.89 -59.37
C LYS A 98 5.83 -21.25 -58.26
N SER A 99 6.24 -20.06 -57.83
CA SER A 99 5.35 -18.93 -57.58
C SER A 99 3.95 -19.27 -57.06
N MET A 100 3.86 -19.99 -55.94
CA MET A 100 2.62 -20.02 -55.17
C MET A 100 2.81 -19.07 -54.01
N GLY A 101 2.49 -17.81 -54.31
CA GLY A 101 2.17 -16.74 -53.38
C GLY A 101 2.64 -16.92 -51.94
N ILE A 102 3.95 -16.91 -51.71
CA ILE A 102 4.45 -16.36 -50.46
C ILE A 102 4.18 -14.87 -50.61
N ARG A 103 2.94 -14.48 -50.29
CA ARG A 103 2.55 -13.10 -50.06
C ARG A 103 3.63 -12.56 -49.14
N ASP A 104 4.42 -11.66 -49.68
CA ASP A 104 5.35 -10.88 -48.88
C ASP A 104 4.45 -10.13 -47.89
N ARG A 105 4.29 -10.71 -46.69
CA ARG A 105 3.52 -10.14 -45.58
C ARG A 105 4.24 -8.92 -44.98
N ARG A 106 5.03 -8.22 -45.81
CA ARG A 106 5.94 -7.13 -45.46
C ARG A 106 5.31 -5.74 -45.51
N ARG A 107 3.99 -5.62 -45.76
CA ARG A 107 3.35 -4.30 -45.86
C ARG A 107 2.04 -4.10 -45.11
N GLU A 108 1.55 -5.10 -44.42
CA GLU A 108 0.27 -5.02 -43.71
C GLU A 108 0.54 -5.63 -42.33
N ASP A 109 1.02 -4.78 -41.42
CA ASP A 109 1.14 -4.95 -39.96
C ASP A 109 2.31 -4.05 -39.51
N GLU A 110 2.31 -2.76 -39.88
CA GLU A 110 2.96 -1.79 -38.99
C GLU A 110 1.96 -1.59 -37.87
N PRO A 111 2.19 -2.12 -36.65
CA PRO A 111 1.27 -1.86 -35.58
C PRO A 111 1.41 -0.36 -35.29
N SER A 112 0.28 0.36 -35.35
CA SER A 112 0.15 1.78 -35.04
C SER A 112 0.53 2.04 -33.59
N TRP A 113 1.83 1.97 -33.27
CA TRP A 113 2.38 2.22 -31.95
C TRP A 113 2.60 3.71 -31.69
N SER A 114 1.76 4.59 -32.25
CA SER A 114 1.57 5.93 -31.66
C SER A 114 1.06 5.84 -30.22
N GLU A 115 0.44 4.71 -29.85
CA GLU A 115 -0.08 4.44 -28.50
C GLU A 115 0.93 3.75 -27.56
N GLY A 116 2.03 3.18 -28.10
CA GLY A 116 3.02 2.43 -27.30
C GLY A 116 3.91 3.29 -26.39
N GLY A 117 4.02 4.58 -26.70
CA GLY A 117 4.67 5.56 -25.82
C GLY A 117 3.93 5.75 -24.51
N SER A 118 2.59 5.68 -24.53
CA SER A 118 1.74 5.81 -23.35
C SER A 118 1.97 4.65 -22.39
N LEU A 119 2.00 3.40 -22.87
CA LEU A 119 2.16 2.22 -22.00
C LEU A 119 3.56 2.16 -21.38
N LEU A 120 4.62 2.43 -22.14
CA LEU A 120 5.98 2.48 -21.60
C LEU A 120 6.14 3.63 -20.60
N GLN A 121 5.58 4.82 -20.88
CA GLN A 121 5.56 5.93 -19.92
C GLN A 121 4.73 5.61 -18.68
N GLN A 122 3.59 4.94 -18.82
CA GLN A 122 2.75 4.48 -17.70
C GLN A 122 3.49 3.45 -16.84
N VAL A 123 4.13 2.45 -17.45
CA VAL A 123 4.93 1.45 -16.73
C VAL A 123 6.14 2.09 -16.04
N THR A 124 6.81 3.06 -16.67
CA THR A 124 7.92 3.79 -16.02
C THR A 124 7.43 4.69 -14.88
N THR A 125 6.29 5.38 -15.04
CA THR A 125 5.72 6.25 -13.99
C THR A 125 5.12 5.46 -12.84
N GLU A 126 4.56 4.27 -13.09
CA GLU A 126 4.14 3.31 -12.07
C GLU A 126 5.34 2.67 -11.37
N ALA A 127 6.39 2.30 -12.09
CA ALA A 127 7.63 1.82 -11.49
C ALA A 127 8.25 2.87 -10.56
N GLU A 128 8.27 4.14 -10.95
CA GLU A 128 8.71 5.24 -10.08
C GLU A 128 7.83 5.41 -8.83
N ARG A 129 6.51 5.16 -8.93
CA ARG A 129 5.60 5.16 -7.76
C ARG A 129 5.87 3.99 -6.82
N CYS A 130 6.23 2.82 -7.33
CA CYS A 130 6.56 1.65 -6.53
C CYS A 130 7.92 1.77 -5.82
N ILE A 131 8.87 2.50 -6.42
CA ILE A 131 10.24 2.69 -5.89
C ILE A 131 10.29 3.83 -4.86
N ARG A 132 9.50 4.91 -5.02
CA ARG A 132 9.52 6.03 -4.07
C ARG A 132 8.80 5.65 -2.77
N PRO A 133 9.46 5.74 -1.59
CA PRO A 133 8.74 5.65 -0.33
C PRO A 133 7.69 6.77 -0.26
N PRO A 134 6.52 6.54 0.37
CA PRO A 134 5.53 7.59 0.55
C PRO A 134 6.19 8.78 1.26
N PRO A 135 5.86 10.04 0.88
CA PRO A 135 6.48 11.21 1.47
C PRO A 135 6.27 11.19 3.00
N PRO A 136 7.32 11.50 3.79
CA PRO A 136 7.19 11.54 5.24
C PRO A 136 6.18 12.64 5.60
N GLY A 137 5.01 12.24 6.12
CA GLY A 137 3.95 13.17 6.53
C GLY A 137 2.54 12.84 6.05
N ARG A 138 2.35 11.96 5.05
CA ARG A 138 1.02 11.38 4.80
C ARG A 138 0.78 10.22 5.75
N MET A 139 0.37 10.54 6.98
CA MET A 139 -0.39 9.60 7.79
C MET A 139 -1.60 9.19 6.95
N VAL A 140 -1.56 7.97 6.41
CA VAL A 140 -2.75 7.36 5.83
C VAL A 140 -3.75 7.30 6.98
N GLN A 141 -4.77 8.16 6.92
CA GLN A 141 -5.92 8.04 7.80
C GLN A 141 -6.51 6.67 7.49
N VAL A 142 -6.15 5.69 8.31
CA VAL A 142 -6.88 4.43 8.39
C VAL A 142 -8.24 4.84 8.90
N ARG A 143 -9.23 4.91 8.00
CA ARG A 143 -10.63 5.00 8.40
C ARG A 143 -10.89 3.75 9.25
N VAL A 144 -11.10 3.99 10.53
CA VAL A 144 -11.64 3.01 11.49
C VAL A 144 -13.04 2.63 11.07
#